data_AF-A0A8S2NVI6-F1
#
_entry.id   AF-A0A8S2NVI6-F1
#
_cell.length_a   1.000
_cell.length_b   1.000
_cell.length_c   1.000
_cell.angle_alpha   90.00
_cell.angle_beta   90.00
_cell.angle_gamma   90.00
#
_symmetry.space_group_name_H-M   'P 1'
#
loop_
_entity.id
_entity.type
_entity.pdbx_description
1 polymer ?
#
loop_
_entity_poly.entity_id
_entity_poly.type
_entity_poly.pdbx_seq_one_letter_code
_entity_poly.pdbx_strand_id
1 'polypeptide(L)'
;MVRLCTTPFWDKNITKAPYPYLTECFRDTALQWFPLSVFWLVLPLWLWMLSERKIQPRPLPFSALFTTKATLTVLFLMVQITRIVYDYVLPSDTEKILANTISPISYVITSLIIFWLLNYERRKGMFCSGLLFGFWLLVCLTIIPDVIDYSMDYHQGKKSIYVLREVIRVWLHAIFALGSFVTHCFAESYNFPALSADETPTVPELYRSFPSRITYWWVTPLIIRGYRKPLTEKDCWQLEISERAVNIVHRVQACFEGTASRAKSIAYEKTRNWNRNDTAERKKLENENQDLLKQLPSVEIKNPPARTRAPIIFWRALFRAYKGKLIAGGLMKVIHDVLQFSGPMILKQVLTFLTDPTAPGWLGLFYAALLGATVVCQTLFLQAYFHRQYVVG
;
A
#
# COMPACT_ATOMS: atom_id res chain seq x y z
N MET A 1 -33.30 5.33 -18.85
CA MET A 1 -32.20 4.34 -18.91
C MET A 1 -30.93 5.08 -18.50
N VAL A 2 -30.33 4.78 -17.35
CA VAL A 2 -29.14 5.51 -16.87
C VAL A 2 -27.95 5.08 -17.74
N ARG A 3 -27.48 5.95 -18.63
CA ARG A 3 -26.27 5.70 -19.44
C ARG A 3 -25.04 6.10 -18.62
N LEU A 4 -24.05 5.21 -18.56
CA LEU A 4 -22.78 5.47 -17.87
C LEU A 4 -22.00 6.61 -18.56
N CYS A 5 -22.06 6.65 -19.89
CA CYS A 5 -21.42 7.64 -20.76
C CYS A 5 -22.27 7.89 -22.02
N THR A 6 -22.03 9.02 -22.68
CA THR A 6 -22.59 9.39 -23.99
C THR A 6 -21.75 8.85 -25.17
N THR A 7 -20.44 8.74 -24.98
CA THR A 7 -19.45 8.25 -25.97
C THR A 7 -19.07 6.79 -25.72
N PRO A 8 -18.58 6.06 -26.76
CA PRO A 8 -18.04 4.71 -26.55
C PRO A 8 -16.87 4.72 -25.57
N PHE A 9 -16.72 3.65 -24.78
CA PHE A 9 -15.66 3.56 -23.78
C PHE A 9 -14.26 3.74 -24.38
N TRP A 10 -13.97 3.08 -25.50
CA TRP A 10 -12.69 3.20 -26.20
C TRP A 10 -12.90 3.16 -27.70
N ASP A 11 -12.30 4.12 -28.43
CA ASP A 11 -12.30 4.15 -29.89
C ASP A 11 -10.86 4.10 -30.41
N LYS A 12 -10.59 3.11 -31.27
CA LYS A 12 -9.26 2.91 -31.90
C LYS A 12 -8.94 3.94 -32.97
N ASN A 13 -9.93 4.64 -33.51
CA ASN A 13 -9.68 5.67 -34.52
C ASN A 13 -9.13 6.96 -33.91
N ILE A 14 -9.45 7.21 -32.64
CA ILE A 14 -9.00 8.40 -31.91
C ILE A 14 -7.48 8.38 -31.66
N THR A 15 -6.86 7.21 -31.54
CA THR A 15 -5.40 7.10 -31.35
C THR A 15 -4.59 7.53 -32.59
N LYS A 16 -5.25 7.80 -33.73
CA LYS A 16 -4.62 8.34 -34.94
C LYS A 16 -4.59 9.88 -34.96
N ALA A 17 -5.18 10.54 -33.97
CA ALA A 17 -5.15 12.00 -33.86
C ALA A 17 -3.70 12.52 -33.66
N PRO A 18 -3.41 13.76 -34.12
CA PRO A 18 -2.06 14.34 -34.02
C PRO A 18 -1.59 14.59 -32.57
N TYR A 19 -2.51 14.59 -31.60
CA TYR A 19 -2.24 14.73 -30.17
C TYR A 19 -3.01 13.65 -29.39
N PRO A 20 -2.63 13.36 -28.12
CA PRO A 20 -3.26 12.33 -27.30
C PRO A 20 -4.68 12.73 -26.90
N TYR A 21 -5.62 12.57 -27.83
CA TYR A 21 -7.05 12.67 -27.57
C TYR A 21 -7.52 11.33 -26.99
N LEU A 22 -8.28 11.38 -25.90
CA LEU A 22 -8.91 10.21 -25.28
C LEU A 22 -10.43 10.40 -25.31
N THR A 23 -11.18 9.30 -25.36
CA THR A 23 -12.64 9.36 -25.26
C THR A 23 -13.03 9.98 -23.91
N GLU A 24 -14.05 10.84 -23.94
CA GLU A 24 -14.61 11.45 -22.73
C GLU A 24 -14.97 10.41 -21.67
N CYS A 25 -15.62 9.30 -22.10
CA CYS A 25 -15.95 8.21 -21.21
C CYS A 25 -14.73 7.57 -20.52
N PHE A 26 -13.64 7.32 -21.24
CA PHE A 26 -12.43 6.71 -20.66
C PHE A 26 -11.77 7.62 -19.63
N ARG A 27 -11.75 8.92 -19.91
CA ARG A 27 -11.26 9.95 -19.00
C ARG A 27 -12.09 10.04 -17.73
N ASP A 28 -13.40 10.20 -17.86
CA ASP A 28 -14.28 10.47 -16.71
C ASP A 28 -14.55 9.23 -15.85
N THR A 29 -14.22 8.04 -16.37
CA THR A 29 -14.32 6.77 -15.64
C THR A 29 -12.94 6.21 -15.29
N ALA A 30 -12.23 5.60 -16.25
CA ALA A 30 -11.03 4.81 -15.99
C ALA A 30 -9.90 5.63 -15.38
N LEU A 31 -9.60 6.82 -15.91
CA LEU A 31 -8.51 7.66 -15.39
C LEU A 31 -8.84 8.25 -14.02
N GLN A 32 -10.07 8.72 -13.81
CA GLN A 32 -10.49 9.28 -12.52
C GLN A 32 -10.65 8.20 -11.45
N TRP A 33 -11.16 7.02 -11.79
CA TRP A 33 -11.41 5.95 -10.82
C TRP A 33 -10.17 5.15 -10.48
N PHE A 34 -9.12 5.15 -11.32
CA PHE A 34 -7.92 4.37 -11.05
C PHE A 34 -7.21 4.78 -9.74
N PRO A 35 -6.85 6.06 -9.47
CA PRO A 35 -6.23 6.46 -8.22
C PRO A 35 -7.11 6.17 -7.00
N LEU A 36 -8.42 6.37 -7.15
CA LEU A 36 -9.42 6.11 -6.12
C LEU A 36 -9.47 4.61 -5.78
N SER A 37 -9.59 3.75 -6.78
CA SER A 37 -9.68 2.30 -6.60
C SER A 37 -8.45 1.75 -5.86
N VAL A 38 -7.25 2.21 -6.21
CA VAL A 38 -6.00 1.83 -5.53
C VAL A 38 -5.99 2.32 -4.09
N PHE A 39 -6.40 3.57 -3.83
CA PHE A 39 -6.48 4.11 -2.48
C PHE A 39 -7.43 3.31 -1.59
N TRP A 40 -8.65 3.07 -2.05
CA TRP A 40 -9.68 2.35 -1.28
C TRP A 40 -9.33 0.88 -1.07
N LEU A 41 -8.63 0.24 -2.00
CA LEU A 41 -8.17 -1.14 -1.85
C LEU A 41 -7.04 -1.27 -0.82
N VAL A 42 -6.11 -0.30 -0.78
CA VAL A 42 -4.95 -0.35 0.14
C VAL A 42 -5.28 0.22 1.52
N LEU A 43 -6.26 1.12 1.63
CA LEU A 43 -6.64 1.80 2.87
C LEU A 43 -6.94 0.83 4.05
N PRO A 44 -7.76 -0.24 3.91
CA PRO A 44 -8.04 -1.15 5.02
C PRO A 44 -6.78 -1.83 5.57
N LEU A 45 -5.88 -2.27 4.67
CA LEU A 45 -4.59 -2.86 5.06
C LEU A 45 -3.71 -1.85 5.77
N TRP A 46 -3.68 -0.61 5.27
CA TRP A 46 -2.94 0.49 5.88
C TRP A 46 -3.46 0.81 7.29
N LEU A 47 -4.78 0.92 7.47
CA LEU A 47 -5.41 1.17 8.76
C LEU A 47 -5.18 0.01 9.74
N TRP A 48 -5.23 -1.24 9.28
CA TRP A 48 -4.89 -2.39 10.10
C TRP A 48 -3.44 -2.32 10.58
N MET A 49 -2.47 -2.08 9.68
CA MET A 49 -1.06 -1.91 10.05
C MET A 49 -0.83 -0.73 11.01
N LEU A 50 -1.57 0.37 10.85
CA LEU A 50 -1.51 1.52 11.76
C LEU A 50 -2.17 1.24 13.12
N SER A 51 -3.21 0.41 13.15
CA SER A 51 -3.92 0.04 14.37
C SER A 51 -3.02 -0.75 15.32
N GLU A 52 -2.16 -1.62 14.78
CA GLU A 52 -1.19 -2.42 15.56
C GLU A 52 -0.09 -1.57 16.20
N ARG A 53 0.18 -0.37 15.67
CA ARG A 53 1.14 0.57 16.27
C ARG A 53 0.54 1.19 17.52
N LYS A 54 1.29 1.20 18.63
CA LYS A 54 0.87 1.91 19.85
C LYS A 54 0.77 3.41 19.57
N ILE A 55 -0.24 4.06 20.13
CA ILE A 55 -0.36 5.53 20.09
C ILE A 55 0.82 6.11 20.87
N GLN A 56 1.52 7.06 20.27
CA GLN A 56 2.63 7.72 20.93
C GLN A 56 2.10 8.67 22.01
N PRO A 57 2.69 8.68 23.22
CA PRO A 57 2.22 9.55 24.31
C PRO A 57 2.36 11.04 23.98
N ARG A 58 3.27 11.39 23.06
CA ARG A 58 3.40 12.73 22.49
C ARG A 58 3.18 12.64 20.97
N PRO A 59 2.06 13.13 20.44
CA PRO A 59 1.85 13.17 19.00
C PRO A 59 2.84 14.13 18.34
N LEU A 60 3.10 13.92 17.04
CA LEU A 60 3.90 14.87 16.26
C LEU A 60 3.28 16.28 16.35
N PRO A 61 4.10 17.32 16.60
CA PRO A 61 3.60 18.69 16.68
C PRO A 61 3.04 19.13 15.32
N PHE A 62 2.22 20.19 15.34
CA PHE A 62 1.79 20.84 14.11
C PHE A 62 2.99 21.57 13.49
N SER A 63 3.70 20.87 12.62
CA SER A 63 4.76 21.43 11.79
C SER A 63 4.19 22.34 10.69
N ALA A 64 5.02 23.22 10.14
CA ALA A 64 4.67 23.99 8.95
C ALA A 64 4.32 23.06 7.78
N LEU A 65 5.07 21.95 7.60
CA LEU A 65 4.81 20.98 6.51
C LEU A 65 3.47 20.28 6.69
N PHE A 66 3.14 19.81 7.90
CA PHE A 66 1.82 19.24 8.20
C PHE A 66 0.70 20.24 7.90
N THR A 67 0.87 21.50 8.32
CA THR A 67 -0.12 22.56 8.08
C THR A 67 -0.32 22.77 6.57
N THR A 68 0.76 22.82 5.80
CA THR A 68 0.70 22.93 4.32
C THR A 68 0.02 21.72 3.67
N LYS A 69 0.28 20.49 4.14
CA LYS A 69 -0.42 19.29 3.63
C LYS A 69 -1.92 19.37 3.89
N ALA A 70 -2.31 19.78 5.10
CA ALA A 70 -3.70 19.93 5.48
C ALA A 70 -4.40 21.03 4.66
N THR A 71 -3.76 22.20 4.48
CA THR A 71 -4.35 23.30 3.69
C THR A 71 -4.50 22.92 2.22
N LEU A 72 -3.50 22.29 1.60
CA LEU A 72 -3.60 21.80 0.22
C LEU A 72 -4.72 20.78 0.04
N THR A 73 -4.90 19.88 1.02
CA THR A 73 -5.99 18.89 1.00
C THR A 73 -7.37 19.57 1.07
N VAL A 74 -7.51 20.62 1.90
CA VAL A 74 -8.76 21.40 2.01
C VAL A 74 -9.01 22.21 0.73
N LEU A 75 -7.98 22.84 0.15
CA LEU A 75 -8.10 23.56 -1.12
C LEU A 75 -8.51 22.63 -2.27
N PHE A 76 -7.92 21.43 -2.33
CA PHE A 76 -8.32 20.41 -3.29
C PHE A 76 -9.78 19.98 -3.08
N LEU A 77 -10.22 19.77 -1.83
CA LEU A 77 -11.62 19.48 -1.51
C LEU A 77 -12.55 20.60 -2.00
N MET A 78 -12.19 21.87 -1.83
CA MET A 78 -12.98 22.99 -2.33
C MET A 78 -13.12 22.97 -3.85
N VAL A 79 -12.07 22.59 -4.60
CA VAL A 79 -12.14 22.42 -6.07
C VAL A 79 -13.12 21.30 -6.47
N GLN A 80 -13.24 20.23 -5.67
CA GLN A 80 -14.22 19.17 -5.94
C GLN A 80 -15.65 19.63 -5.64
N ILE A 81 -15.83 20.41 -4.57
CA ILE A 81 -17.14 20.97 -4.21
C ILE A 81 -17.62 21.94 -5.29
N THR A 82 -16.75 22.82 -5.80
CA THR A 82 -17.13 23.74 -6.88
C THR A 82 -17.57 22.99 -8.14
N ARG A 83 -16.92 21.87 -8.50
CA ARG A 83 -17.38 20.98 -9.59
C ARG A 83 -18.82 20.51 -9.36
N ILE A 84 -19.14 20.01 -8.17
CA ILE A 84 -20.52 19.58 -7.85
C ILE A 84 -21.49 20.75 -7.93
N VAL A 85 -21.14 21.93 -7.42
CA VAL A 85 -22.04 23.09 -7.45
C VAL A 85 -22.35 23.52 -8.89
N TYR A 86 -21.33 23.61 -9.75
CA TYR A 86 -21.54 23.99 -11.16
C TYR A 86 -22.27 22.93 -11.96
N ASP A 87 -22.04 21.64 -11.71
CA ASP A 87 -22.68 20.55 -12.46
C ASP A 87 -24.14 20.31 -12.02
N TYR A 88 -24.51 20.59 -10.76
CA TYR A 88 -25.83 20.25 -10.20
C TYR A 88 -26.72 21.43 -9.81
N VAL A 89 -26.15 22.56 -9.37
CA VAL A 89 -26.90 23.69 -8.81
C VAL A 89 -27.16 24.78 -9.86
N LEU A 90 -26.28 24.90 -10.86
CA LEU A 90 -26.42 25.84 -11.99
C LEU A 90 -26.72 25.04 -13.27
N PRO A 91 -27.96 24.55 -13.46
CA PRO A 91 -28.29 23.64 -14.55
C PRO A 91 -28.08 24.31 -15.91
N SER A 92 -27.17 23.75 -16.70
CA SER A 92 -27.23 23.78 -18.16
C SER A 92 -28.05 22.57 -18.64
N ASP A 93 -28.83 22.70 -19.72
CA ASP A 93 -29.78 21.70 -20.29
C ASP A 93 -29.17 20.35 -20.74
N THR A 94 -28.00 19.98 -20.24
CA THR A 94 -27.30 18.74 -20.56
C THR A 94 -27.84 17.57 -19.74
N GLU A 95 -28.13 16.44 -20.40
CA GLU A 95 -28.50 15.18 -19.75
C GLU A 95 -27.48 14.80 -18.66
N LYS A 96 -27.96 14.40 -17.49
CA LYS A 96 -27.11 14.02 -16.34
C LYS A 96 -26.44 12.68 -16.61
N ILE A 97 -25.12 12.70 -16.80
CA ILE A 97 -24.27 11.53 -17.02
C ILE A 97 -23.81 10.97 -15.67
N LEU A 98 -23.97 9.65 -15.46
CA LEU A 98 -23.65 9.00 -14.18
C LEU A 98 -22.14 9.08 -13.84
N ALA A 99 -21.25 8.91 -14.82
CA ALA A 99 -19.80 9.02 -14.61
C ALA A 99 -19.41 10.41 -14.04
N ASN A 100 -19.97 11.48 -14.61
CA ASN A 100 -19.72 12.86 -14.16
C ASN A 100 -20.34 13.16 -12.78
N THR A 101 -21.25 12.31 -12.30
CA THR A 101 -21.83 12.37 -10.96
C THR A 101 -20.95 11.68 -9.91
N ILE A 102 -20.53 10.45 -10.18
CA ILE A 102 -19.88 9.60 -9.18
C ILE A 102 -18.46 10.09 -8.88
N SER A 103 -17.71 10.48 -9.91
CA SER A 103 -16.31 10.87 -9.77
C SER A 103 -16.10 12.02 -8.77
N PRO A 104 -16.75 13.21 -8.87
CA PRO A 104 -16.52 14.28 -7.91
C PRO A 104 -16.94 13.92 -6.47
N ILE A 105 -18.04 13.18 -6.29
CA ILE A 105 -18.49 12.73 -4.97
C ILE A 105 -17.44 11.81 -4.34
N SER A 106 -16.90 10.86 -5.10
CA SER A 106 -15.88 9.95 -4.62
C SER A 106 -14.58 10.67 -4.23
N TYR A 107 -14.17 11.72 -4.95
CA TYR A 107 -13.04 12.56 -4.56
C TYR A 107 -13.32 13.37 -3.29
N VAL A 108 -14.52 13.92 -3.11
CA VAL A 108 -14.91 14.60 -1.86
C VAL A 108 -14.79 13.67 -0.67
N ILE A 109 -15.37 12.47 -0.74
CA ILE A 109 -15.29 11.46 0.33
C ILE A 109 -13.82 11.09 0.61
N THR A 110 -13.04 10.86 -0.46
CA THR A 110 -11.63 10.49 -0.34
C THR A 110 -10.81 11.61 0.30
N SER A 111 -11.04 12.88 -0.05
CA SER A 111 -10.35 14.03 0.55
C SER A 111 -10.67 14.20 2.03
N LEU A 112 -11.92 13.95 2.46
CA LEU A 112 -12.28 13.94 3.89
C LEU A 112 -11.52 12.83 4.65
N ILE A 113 -11.42 11.65 4.05
CA ILE A 113 -10.67 10.53 4.62
C ILE A 113 -9.17 10.83 4.65
N ILE A 114 -8.60 11.45 3.63
CA ILE A 114 -7.19 11.88 3.61
C ILE A 114 -6.93 12.88 4.74
N PHE A 115 -7.81 13.86 4.93
CA PHE A 115 -7.68 14.82 6.03
C PHE A 115 -7.73 14.14 7.41
N TRP A 116 -8.65 13.19 7.58
CA TRP A 116 -8.70 12.37 8.80
C TRP A 116 -7.45 11.51 8.97
N LEU A 117 -6.97 10.88 7.90
CA LEU A 117 -5.80 10.01 7.90
C LEU A 117 -4.52 10.77 8.25
N LEU A 118 -4.32 11.98 7.71
CA LEU A 118 -3.21 12.87 8.08
C LEU A 118 -3.16 13.11 9.60
N ASN A 119 -4.32 13.36 10.22
CA ASN A 119 -4.41 13.54 11.66
C ASN A 119 -4.19 12.24 12.45
N TYR A 120 -4.70 11.11 11.94
CA TYR A 120 -4.52 9.81 12.57
C TYR A 120 -3.05 9.34 12.54
N GLU A 121 -2.39 9.50 11.40
CA GLU A 121 -0.96 9.22 11.22
C GLU A 121 -0.09 10.10 12.13
N ARG A 122 -0.43 11.39 12.27
CA ARG A 122 0.24 12.31 13.21
C ARG A 122 0.12 11.83 14.66
N ARG A 123 -1.06 11.37 15.09
CA ARG A 123 -1.28 10.82 16.44
C ARG A 123 -0.49 9.53 16.68
N LYS A 124 -0.25 8.75 15.63
CA LYS A 124 0.56 7.53 15.68
C LYS A 124 2.07 7.80 15.55
N GLY A 125 2.49 9.04 15.34
CA GLY A 125 3.90 9.41 15.20
C GLY A 125 4.52 9.00 13.86
N MET A 126 3.73 8.97 12.78
CA MET A 126 4.22 8.64 11.44
C MET A 126 4.81 9.88 10.75
N PHE A 127 6.06 9.79 10.29
CA PHE A 127 6.79 10.90 9.66
C PHE A 127 6.52 11.05 8.16
N CYS A 128 6.14 9.96 7.50
CA CYS A 128 5.80 9.91 6.09
C CYS A 128 4.74 8.84 5.83
N SER A 129 3.86 9.08 4.86
CA SER A 129 2.81 8.15 4.44
C SER A 129 3.02 7.71 3.01
N GLY A 130 3.28 6.41 2.83
CA GLY A 130 3.41 5.81 1.51
C GLY A 130 2.09 5.74 0.74
N LEU A 131 0.97 5.54 1.45
CA LEU A 131 -0.37 5.51 0.84
C LEU A 131 -0.73 6.86 0.24
N LEU A 132 -0.55 7.95 1.01
CA LEU A 132 -0.86 9.30 0.54
C LEU A 132 0.09 9.75 -0.58
N PHE A 133 1.39 9.44 -0.46
CA PHE A 133 2.35 9.68 -1.53
C PHE A 133 1.93 8.99 -2.84
N GLY A 134 1.58 7.71 -2.77
CA GLY A 134 1.15 6.93 -3.93
C GLY A 134 -0.14 7.46 -4.55
N PHE A 135 -1.12 7.83 -3.72
CA PHE A 135 -2.38 8.42 -4.19
C PHE A 135 -2.15 9.72 -4.97
N TRP A 136 -1.42 10.68 -4.40
CA TRP A 136 -1.16 11.96 -5.07
C TRP A 136 -0.31 11.79 -6.33
N LEU A 137 0.66 10.86 -6.33
CA LEU A 137 1.41 10.51 -7.54
C LEU A 137 0.47 10.00 -8.64
N LEU A 138 -0.44 9.08 -8.32
CA LEU A 138 -1.39 8.54 -9.30
C LEU A 138 -2.33 9.63 -9.83
N VAL A 139 -2.87 10.50 -8.97
CA VAL A 139 -3.72 11.63 -9.39
C VAL A 139 -2.95 12.56 -10.34
N CYS A 140 -1.68 12.88 -10.04
CA CYS A 140 -0.83 13.68 -10.93
C CYS A 140 -0.60 13.03 -12.29
N LEU A 141 -0.54 11.70 -12.38
CA LEU A 141 -0.37 11.00 -13.65
C LEU A 141 -1.67 10.94 -14.45
N THR A 142 -2.81 10.72 -13.78
CA THR A 142 -4.11 10.55 -14.46
C THR A 142 -4.74 11.86 -14.91
N ILE A 143 -4.36 13.01 -14.34
CA ILE A 143 -4.88 14.33 -14.75
C ILE A 143 -4.22 14.88 -16.03
N ILE A 144 -3.06 14.35 -16.44
CA ILE A 144 -2.29 14.87 -17.59
C ILE A 144 -3.12 14.90 -18.88
N PRO A 145 -3.87 13.84 -19.27
CA PRO A 145 -4.66 13.87 -20.48
C PRO A 145 -5.77 14.93 -20.44
N ASP A 146 -6.37 15.18 -19.28
CA ASP A 146 -7.42 16.19 -19.10
C ASP A 146 -6.83 17.59 -19.31
N VAL A 147 -5.66 17.87 -18.74
CA VAL A 147 -4.95 19.14 -18.92
C VAL A 147 -4.66 19.38 -20.39
N ILE A 148 -4.16 18.37 -21.11
CA ILE A 148 -3.86 18.48 -22.54
C ILE A 148 -5.14 18.75 -23.32
N ASP A 149 -6.19 17.94 -23.11
CA ASP A 149 -7.42 18.02 -23.91
C ASP A 149 -8.13 19.36 -23.75
N TYR A 150 -8.44 19.76 -22.51
CA TYR A 150 -9.14 21.03 -22.26
C TYR A 150 -8.30 22.25 -22.69
N SER A 151 -6.97 22.20 -22.55
CA SER A 151 -6.10 23.29 -23.01
C SER A 151 -6.06 23.37 -24.55
N MET A 152 -6.03 22.23 -25.24
CA MET A 152 -6.09 22.19 -26.70
C MET A 152 -7.44 22.68 -27.22
N ASP A 153 -8.55 22.29 -26.59
CA ASP A 153 -9.90 22.76 -26.95
C ASP A 153 -10.01 24.29 -26.84
N TYR A 154 -9.41 24.89 -25.81
CA TYR A 154 -9.36 26.34 -25.65
C TYR A 154 -8.51 27.02 -26.73
N HIS A 155 -7.33 26.46 -27.04
CA HIS A 155 -6.43 27.00 -28.06
C HIS A 155 -6.99 26.88 -29.49
N GLN A 156 -7.74 25.81 -29.79
CA GLN A 156 -8.35 25.57 -31.10
C GLN A 156 -9.59 26.43 -31.37
N GLY A 157 -9.90 27.39 -30.50
CA GLY A 157 -10.89 28.44 -30.78
C GLY A 157 -12.27 28.21 -30.19
N LYS A 158 -12.48 27.18 -29.35
CA LYS A 158 -13.71 27.02 -28.57
C LYS A 158 -13.74 27.97 -27.36
N LYS A 159 -13.62 29.28 -27.60
CA LYS A 159 -13.52 30.33 -26.57
C LYS A 159 -14.88 30.67 -25.97
N SER A 160 -15.46 29.70 -25.27
CA SER A 160 -16.69 29.89 -24.49
C SER A 160 -16.38 30.05 -23.00
N ILE A 161 -17.23 30.78 -22.27
CA ILE A 161 -17.12 30.94 -20.80
C ILE A 161 -17.12 29.56 -20.12
N TYR A 162 -17.89 28.60 -20.64
CA TYR A 162 -17.93 27.23 -20.16
C TYR A 162 -16.57 26.53 -20.31
N VAL A 163 -15.93 26.63 -21.48
CA VAL A 163 -14.62 26.01 -21.74
C VAL A 163 -13.53 26.64 -20.87
N LEU A 164 -13.53 27.98 -20.74
CA LEU A 164 -12.58 28.68 -19.88
C LEU A 164 -12.70 28.23 -18.41
N ARG A 165 -13.94 28.04 -17.91
CA ARG A 165 -14.19 27.50 -16.57
C ARG A 165 -13.62 26.10 -16.40
N GLU A 166 -13.85 25.20 -17.36
CA GLU A 166 -13.32 23.82 -17.28
C GLU A 166 -11.79 23.80 -17.31
N VAL A 167 -11.16 24.63 -18.14
CA VAL A 167 -9.70 24.80 -18.17
C VAL A 167 -9.19 25.26 -16.80
N ILE A 168 -9.75 26.33 -16.22
CA ILE A 168 -9.33 26.83 -14.91
C ILE A 168 -9.47 25.74 -13.85
N ARG A 169 -10.60 25.01 -13.83
CA ARG A 169 -10.84 23.92 -12.89
C ARG A 169 -9.79 22.81 -13.00
N VAL A 170 -9.50 22.35 -14.21
CA VAL A 170 -8.54 21.26 -14.46
C VAL A 170 -7.12 21.69 -14.06
N TRP A 171 -6.73 22.93 -14.35
CA TRP A 171 -5.44 23.46 -13.90
C TRP A 171 -5.36 23.61 -12.38
N LEU A 172 -6.42 24.10 -11.72
CA LEU A 172 -6.46 24.17 -10.25
C LEU A 172 -6.36 22.78 -9.61
N HIS A 173 -7.06 21.78 -10.17
CA HIS A 173 -6.95 20.39 -9.75
C HIS A 173 -5.51 19.89 -9.87
N ALA A 174 -4.87 20.11 -11.03
CA ALA A 174 -3.49 19.70 -11.29
C ALA A 174 -2.49 20.40 -10.35
N ILE A 175 -2.64 21.71 -10.10
CA ILE A 175 -1.75 22.49 -9.21
C ILE A 175 -1.85 21.99 -7.78
N PHE A 176 -3.06 21.80 -7.23
CA PHE A 176 -3.22 21.32 -5.87
C PHE A 176 -2.83 19.86 -5.69
N ALA A 177 -3.08 19.01 -6.70
CA ALA A 177 -2.60 17.64 -6.71
C ALA A 177 -1.06 17.58 -6.71
N LEU A 178 -0.41 18.39 -7.57
CA LEU A 178 1.05 18.49 -7.65
C LEU A 178 1.65 19.03 -6.35
N GLY A 179 1.09 20.10 -5.78
CA GLY A 179 1.52 20.63 -4.49
C GLY A 179 1.40 19.58 -3.38
N SER A 180 0.30 18.82 -3.37
CA SER A 180 0.10 17.73 -2.42
C SER A 180 1.12 16.61 -2.62
N PHE A 181 1.40 16.21 -3.86
CA PHE A 181 2.44 15.24 -4.16
C PHE A 181 3.82 15.71 -3.68
N VAL A 182 4.23 16.93 -4.04
CA VAL A 182 5.52 17.51 -3.67
C VAL A 182 5.68 17.58 -2.15
N THR A 183 4.67 18.03 -1.41
CA THR A 183 4.74 18.08 0.05
C THR A 183 4.87 16.69 0.70
N HIS A 184 4.34 15.64 0.07
CA HIS A 184 4.51 14.25 0.53
C HIS A 184 5.87 13.63 0.14
N CYS A 185 6.67 14.29 -0.72
CA CYS A 185 8.07 13.93 -0.95
C CYS A 185 8.99 14.29 0.23
N PHE A 186 8.51 15.09 1.18
CA PHE A 186 9.25 15.51 2.37
C PHE A 186 8.73 14.83 3.63
N ALA A 187 9.65 14.43 4.51
CA ALA A 187 9.31 13.91 5.84
C ALA A 187 8.99 15.07 6.78
N GLU A 188 8.08 14.82 7.73
CA GLU A 188 7.89 15.72 8.85
C GLU A 188 9.19 15.85 9.65
N SER A 189 9.58 17.09 9.95
CA SER A 189 10.71 17.35 10.83
C SER A 189 10.27 17.17 12.29
N TYR A 190 11.05 16.41 13.05
CA TYR A 190 10.91 16.36 14.50
C TYR A 190 12.28 16.55 15.12
N ASN A 191 12.37 17.57 15.97
CA ASN A 191 13.53 17.72 16.84
C ASN A 191 13.41 16.65 17.90
N PHE A 192 14.17 15.56 17.73
CA PHE A 192 14.38 14.64 18.83
C PHE A 192 14.88 15.46 20.03
N PRO A 193 14.34 15.28 21.24
CA PRO A 193 15.04 15.72 22.43
C PRO A 193 16.46 15.18 22.29
N ALA A 194 17.46 16.06 22.35
CA ALA A 194 18.84 15.67 22.12
C ALA A 194 19.13 14.42 22.96
N LEU A 195 19.38 13.30 22.28
CA LEU A 195 20.06 12.18 22.93
C LEU A 195 21.35 12.78 23.52
N SER A 196 21.74 12.32 24.71
CA SER A 196 22.97 12.79 25.37
C SER A 196 24.12 12.84 24.36
N ALA A 197 25.00 13.82 24.46
CA ALA A 197 26.06 14.10 23.47
C ALA A 197 26.94 12.87 23.10
N ASP A 198 26.92 11.83 23.93
CA ASP A 198 27.67 10.58 23.77
C ASP A 198 26.89 9.43 23.07
N GLU A 199 25.59 9.58 22.79
CA GLU A 199 24.79 8.52 22.18
C GLU A 199 24.79 8.59 20.64
N THR A 200 25.19 7.49 20.01
CA THR A 200 25.14 7.36 18.55
C THR A 200 23.69 7.40 18.04
N PRO A 201 23.41 8.15 16.95
CA PRO A 201 22.05 8.30 16.46
C PRO A 201 21.49 6.95 15.96
N THR A 202 20.20 6.73 16.20
CA THR A 202 19.46 5.57 15.65
C THR A 202 19.36 5.65 14.13
N VAL A 203 19.18 4.50 13.48
CA VAL A 203 18.99 4.40 12.02
C VAL A 203 17.91 5.38 11.55
N PRO A 204 18.20 6.24 10.56
CA PRO A 204 17.29 7.30 10.15
C PRO A 204 16.14 6.83 9.23
N GLU A 205 16.09 5.56 8.84
CA GLU A 205 15.16 5.02 7.83
C GLU A 205 13.69 5.42 8.11
N LEU A 206 13.24 5.35 9.36
CA LEU A 206 11.86 5.64 9.74
C LEU A 206 11.50 7.13 9.76
N TYR A 207 12.52 8.00 9.80
CA TYR A 207 12.39 9.46 9.93
C TYR A 207 12.66 10.20 8.62
N ARG A 208 13.03 9.45 7.56
CA ARG A 208 13.31 9.98 6.23
C ARG A 208 12.05 9.95 5.37
N SER A 209 12.07 10.75 4.31
CA SER A 209 10.92 10.87 3.42
C SER A 209 10.64 9.55 2.70
N PHE A 210 9.39 9.36 2.27
CA PHE A 210 9.01 8.13 1.60
C PHE A 210 9.86 7.86 0.34
N PRO A 211 10.14 8.85 -0.54
CA PRO A 211 11.08 8.67 -1.66
C PRO A 211 12.46 8.23 -1.20
N SER A 212 13.01 8.85 -0.15
CA SER A 212 14.33 8.50 0.38
C SER A 212 14.37 7.07 0.92
N ARG A 213 13.25 6.57 1.46
CA ARG A 213 13.13 5.21 1.98
C ARG A 213 13.09 4.16 0.85
N ILE A 214 12.35 4.43 -0.23
CA ILE A 214 12.25 3.48 -1.36
C ILE A 214 13.51 3.47 -2.24
N THR A 215 14.25 4.58 -2.32
CA THR A 215 15.51 4.66 -3.08
C THR A 215 16.76 4.44 -2.24
N TYR A 216 16.61 4.15 -0.93
CA TYR A 216 17.71 4.01 0.03
C TYR A 216 18.64 5.24 0.12
N TRP A 217 18.14 6.42 -0.26
CA TRP A 217 18.91 7.67 -0.24
C TRP A 217 19.42 8.05 1.15
N TRP A 218 18.78 7.54 2.20
CA TRP A 218 19.18 7.77 3.58
C TRP A 218 20.53 7.12 3.94
N VAL A 219 21.00 6.13 3.15
CA VAL A 219 22.28 5.44 3.33
C VAL A 219 23.44 6.25 2.72
N THR A 220 23.16 7.07 1.70
CA THR A 220 24.16 7.86 0.95
C THR A 220 25.14 8.64 1.83
N PRO A 221 24.73 9.33 2.93
CA PRO A 221 25.67 10.04 3.79
C PRO A 221 26.71 9.13 4.46
N LEU A 222 26.34 7.88 4.78
CA LEU A 222 27.24 6.90 5.36
C LEU A 222 28.22 6.35 4.32
N ILE A 223 27.74 6.08 3.10
CA ILE A 223 28.58 5.63 1.97
C ILE A 223 29.65 6.68 1.64
N ILE A 224 29.26 7.96 1.52
CA ILE A 224 30.18 9.06 1.27
C ILE A 224 31.18 9.22 2.42
N ARG A 225 30.75 9.02 3.67
CA ARG A 225 31.65 9.05 4.83
C ARG A 225 32.67 7.91 4.78
N GLY A 226 32.26 6.70 4.43
CA GLY A 226 33.14 5.54 4.26
C GLY A 226 34.15 5.70 3.13
N TYR A 227 33.79 6.44 2.07
CA TYR A 227 34.73 6.84 1.03
C TYR A 227 35.79 7.84 1.54
N ARG A 228 35.39 8.78 2.41
CA ARG A 228 36.30 9.82 2.95
C ARG A 228 37.18 9.34 4.09
N LYS A 229 36.70 8.42 4.93
CA LYS A 229 37.43 7.85 6.06
C LYS A 229 36.99 6.40 6.33
N PRO A 230 37.89 5.52 6.79
CA PRO A 230 37.51 4.19 7.27
C PRO A 230 36.43 4.29 8.35
N LEU A 231 35.34 3.54 8.20
CA LEU A 231 34.24 3.54 9.15
C LEU A 231 34.64 2.81 10.43
N THR A 232 34.32 3.42 11.57
CA THR A 232 34.45 2.82 12.90
C THR A 232 33.06 2.54 13.47
N GLU A 233 32.96 1.72 14.53
CA GLU A 233 31.67 1.41 15.18
C GLU A 233 30.89 2.67 15.60
N LYS A 234 31.60 3.74 16.00
CA LYS A 234 31.01 5.03 16.39
C LYS A 234 30.36 5.78 15.22
N ASP A 235 30.77 5.50 13.99
CA ASP A 235 30.20 6.11 12.78
C ASP A 235 28.93 5.41 12.31
N CYS A 236 28.66 4.21 12.81
CA CYS A 236 27.49 3.41 12.48
C CYS A 236 26.27 3.83 13.32
N TRP A 237 25.09 3.63 12.74
CA TRP A 237 23.83 3.90 13.43
C TRP A 237 23.48 2.77 14.39
N GLN A 238 22.83 3.12 15.51
CA GLN A 238 22.22 2.12 16.38
C GLN A 238 20.98 1.52 15.72
N LEU A 239 20.76 0.22 15.92
CA LEU A 239 19.55 -0.46 15.49
C LEU A 239 18.32 0.16 16.16
N GLU A 240 17.24 0.21 15.37
CA GLU A 240 15.90 0.57 15.82
C GLU A 240 15.48 -0.29 17.01
N ILE A 241 14.85 0.31 18.01
CA ILE A 241 14.51 -0.35 19.27
C ILE A 241 13.73 -1.64 19.00
N SER A 242 12.76 -1.59 18.08
CA SER A 242 11.93 -2.75 17.72
C SER A 242 12.67 -3.92 17.05
N GLU A 243 13.86 -3.68 16.50
CA GLU A 243 14.72 -4.66 15.83
C GLU A 243 15.93 -5.06 16.70
N ARG A 244 16.02 -4.59 17.95
CA ARG A 244 17.05 -5.05 18.91
C ARG A 244 16.78 -6.49 19.34
N ALA A 245 17.84 -7.26 19.55
CA ALA A 245 17.77 -8.68 19.93
C ALA A 245 16.84 -8.94 21.12
N VAL A 246 16.90 -8.09 22.16
CA VAL A 246 16.03 -8.19 23.35
C VAL A 246 14.54 -8.19 22.96
N ASN A 247 14.12 -7.25 22.12
CA ASN A 247 12.73 -7.13 21.70
C ASN A 247 12.31 -8.24 20.72
N ILE A 248 13.23 -8.67 19.85
CA ILE A 248 13.01 -9.82 18.96
C ILE A 248 12.78 -11.10 19.77
N VAL A 249 13.66 -11.38 20.74
CA VAL A 249 13.57 -12.55 21.62
C VAL A 249 12.26 -12.53 22.40
N HIS A 250 11.90 -11.40 23.03
CA HIS A 250 10.63 -11.28 23.75
C HIS A 250 9.41 -11.53 22.85
N ARG A 251 9.39 -11.00 21.63
CA ARG A 251 8.29 -11.22 20.66
C ARG A 251 8.16 -12.69 20.27
N VAL A 252 9.28 -13.34 19.93
CA VAL A 252 9.30 -14.74 19.51
C VAL A 252 8.95 -15.66 20.67
N GLN A 253 9.49 -15.40 21.86
CA GLN A 253 9.21 -16.16 23.07
C GLN A 253 7.73 -16.10 23.45
N ALA A 254 7.12 -14.91 23.46
CA ALA A 254 5.69 -14.76 23.73
C ALA A 254 4.82 -15.56 22.74
N CYS A 255 5.19 -15.56 21.45
CA CYS A 255 4.49 -16.36 20.44
C CYS A 255 4.73 -17.87 20.62
N PHE A 256 5.93 -18.26 21.04
CA PHE A 256 6.28 -19.66 21.30
C PHE A 256 5.53 -20.22 22.50
N GLU A 257 5.51 -19.50 23.63
CA GLU A 257 4.76 -19.91 24.83
C GLU A 257 3.26 -20.02 24.54
N GLY A 258 2.70 -19.08 23.77
CA GLY A 258 1.30 -19.13 23.34
C GLY A 258 0.97 -20.30 22.40
N THR A 259 1.89 -20.69 21.51
CA THR A 259 1.68 -21.85 20.63
C THR A 259 1.94 -23.18 21.33
N ALA A 260 2.93 -23.22 22.22
CA ALA A 260 3.26 -24.40 23.03
C ALA A 260 2.16 -24.73 24.03
N SER A 261 1.61 -23.74 24.74
CA SER A 261 0.47 -23.92 25.64
C SER A 261 -0.76 -24.45 24.90
N ARG A 262 -1.09 -23.87 23.73
CA ARG A 262 -2.17 -24.36 22.86
C ARG A 262 -1.93 -25.80 22.40
N ALA A 263 -0.71 -26.14 22.00
CA ALA A 263 -0.38 -27.52 21.61
C ALA A 263 -0.53 -28.51 22.78
N LYS A 264 -0.11 -28.13 23.99
CA LYS A 264 -0.31 -28.92 25.21
C LYS A 264 -1.80 -29.12 25.52
N SER A 265 -2.62 -28.08 25.39
CA SER A 265 -4.06 -28.17 25.65
C SER A 265 -4.77 -29.15 24.70
N ILE A 266 -4.43 -29.11 23.41
CA ILE A 266 -4.96 -30.03 22.39
C ILE A 266 -4.51 -31.48 22.66
N ALA A 267 -3.24 -31.66 23.06
CA ALA A 267 -2.73 -32.99 23.40
C ALA A 267 -3.46 -33.56 24.63
N TYR A 268 -3.64 -32.75 25.67
CA TYR A 268 -4.39 -33.14 26.87
C TYR A 268 -5.84 -33.52 26.55
N GLU A 269 -6.54 -32.69 25.78
CA GLU A 269 -7.93 -32.97 25.38
C GLU A 269 -8.05 -34.26 24.54
N LYS A 270 -7.09 -34.50 23.65
CA LYS A 270 -7.05 -35.74 22.86
C LYS A 270 -6.83 -36.97 23.73
N THR A 271 -5.91 -36.92 24.68
CA THR A 271 -5.67 -38.01 25.64
C THR A 271 -6.90 -38.26 26.50
N ARG A 272 -7.55 -37.20 26.99
CA ARG A 272 -8.79 -37.32 27.76
C ARG A 272 -9.91 -37.99 26.97
N ASN A 273 -10.10 -37.59 25.71
CA ASN A 273 -11.11 -38.18 24.83
C ASN A 273 -10.78 -39.64 24.49
N TRP A 274 -9.51 -39.98 24.26
CA TRP A 274 -9.08 -41.36 24.05
C TRP A 274 -9.36 -42.22 25.28
N ASN A 275 -8.96 -41.79 26.48
CA ASN A 275 -9.26 -42.50 27.73
C ASN A 275 -10.77 -42.71 27.91
N ARG A 276 -11.59 -41.69 27.61
CA ARG A 276 -13.05 -41.79 27.71
C ARG A 276 -13.62 -42.83 26.75
N ASN A 277 -13.15 -42.83 25.50
CA ASN A 277 -13.60 -43.77 24.47
C ASN A 277 -13.13 -45.20 24.78
N ASP A 278 -11.87 -45.39 25.16
CA ASP A 278 -11.31 -46.69 25.57
C ASP A 278 -12.08 -47.27 26.77
N THR A 279 -12.39 -46.44 27.78
CA THR A 279 -13.19 -46.87 28.92
C THR A 279 -14.61 -47.29 28.52
N ALA A 280 -15.24 -46.56 27.59
CA ALA A 280 -16.57 -46.91 27.09
C ALA A 280 -16.56 -48.21 26.27
N GLU A 281 -15.52 -48.41 25.46
CA GLU A 281 -15.32 -49.59 24.63
C GLU A 281 -15.02 -50.83 25.49
N ARG A 282 -14.14 -50.70 26.49
CA ARG A 282 -13.87 -51.74 27.50
C ARG A 282 -15.13 -52.14 28.25
N LYS A 283 -15.93 -51.18 28.74
CA LYS A 283 -17.21 -51.48 29.41
C LYS A 283 -18.20 -52.21 28.50
N LYS A 284 -18.22 -51.88 27.21
CA LYS A 284 -19.05 -52.57 26.22
C LYS A 284 -18.59 -54.02 26.02
N LEU A 285 -17.28 -54.23 25.82
CA LEU A 285 -16.67 -55.55 25.69
C LEU A 285 -16.82 -56.41 26.94
N GLU A 286 -16.73 -55.80 28.12
CA GLU A 286 -16.90 -56.48 29.42
C GLU A 286 -18.35 -56.93 29.64
N ASN A 287 -19.33 -56.10 29.26
CA ASN A 287 -20.75 -56.51 29.27
C ASN A 287 -21.06 -57.60 28.24
N GLU A 288 -20.43 -57.58 27.06
CA GLU A 288 -20.62 -58.61 26.02
C GLU A 288 -19.91 -59.93 26.34
N ASN A 289 -18.77 -59.90 27.05
CA ASN A 289 -17.93 -61.08 27.32
C ASN A 289 -17.74 -61.37 28.82
N GLN A 290 -18.75 -61.05 29.64
CA GLN A 290 -18.69 -61.09 31.10
C GLN A 290 -18.33 -62.48 31.67
N ASP A 291 -18.66 -63.56 30.95
CA ASP A 291 -18.36 -64.93 31.35
C ASP A 291 -16.93 -65.39 30.98
N LEU A 292 -16.30 -64.80 29.95
CA LEU A 292 -14.95 -65.16 29.46
C LEU A 292 -13.83 -64.36 30.16
N LEU A 293 -14.12 -63.15 30.64
CA LEU A 293 -13.12 -62.23 31.21
C LEU A 293 -12.64 -62.60 32.63
N LYS A 294 -13.33 -63.51 33.34
CA LYS A 294 -12.93 -63.95 34.69
C LYS A 294 -11.62 -64.75 34.76
N GLN A 295 -11.05 -65.15 33.61
CA GLN A 295 -9.87 -66.02 33.54
C GLN A 295 -8.58 -65.35 33.03
N LEU A 296 -8.59 -64.08 32.65
CA LEU A 296 -7.43 -63.43 32.00
C LEU A 296 -6.74 -62.39 32.90
N PRO A 297 -5.40 -62.36 32.95
CA PRO A 297 -4.67 -61.36 33.70
C PRO A 297 -4.69 -59.99 32.99
N SER A 298 -4.72 -58.91 33.78
CA SER A 298 -4.79 -57.54 33.30
C SER A 298 -3.52 -57.13 32.55
N VAL A 299 -3.64 -56.89 31.24
CA VAL A 299 -2.55 -56.34 30.42
C VAL A 299 -2.52 -54.82 30.57
N GLU A 300 -1.42 -54.31 31.13
CA GLU A 300 -1.17 -52.88 31.28
C GLU A 300 -0.74 -52.28 29.93
N ILE A 301 -1.67 -51.62 29.24
CA ILE A 301 -1.38 -50.95 27.97
C ILE A 301 -0.65 -49.64 28.26
N LYS A 302 0.66 -49.63 28.01
CA LYS A 302 1.49 -48.42 28.14
C LYS A 302 1.06 -47.38 27.10
N ASN A 303 0.54 -46.25 27.56
CA ASN A 303 0.16 -45.12 26.70
C ASN A 303 1.34 -44.70 25.81
N PRO A 304 1.14 -44.47 24.49
CA PRO A 304 2.21 -43.96 23.65
C PRO A 304 2.63 -42.56 24.14
N PRO A 305 3.95 -42.29 24.25
CA PRO A 305 4.40 -40.97 24.67
C PRO A 305 3.95 -39.93 23.65
N ALA A 306 3.34 -38.85 24.12
CA ALA A 306 2.95 -37.72 23.29
C ALA A 306 4.23 -37.07 22.72
N ARG A 307 4.59 -37.45 21.48
CA ARG A 307 5.74 -36.89 20.77
C ARG A 307 5.45 -35.41 20.47
N THR A 308 5.94 -34.53 21.33
CA THR A 308 5.82 -33.08 21.16
C THR A 308 6.54 -32.70 19.88
N ARG A 309 5.79 -32.24 18.86
CA ARG A 309 6.33 -31.75 17.60
C ARG A 309 6.96 -30.36 17.80
N ALA A 310 7.99 -30.27 18.65
CA ALA A 310 8.74 -29.06 18.96
C ALA A 310 9.12 -28.22 17.73
N PRO A 311 9.64 -28.80 16.61
CA PRO A 311 9.96 -28.00 15.43
C PRO A 311 8.73 -27.35 14.80
N ILE A 312 7.59 -28.04 14.73
CA ILE A 312 6.36 -27.50 14.12
C ILE A 312 5.76 -26.39 14.98
N ILE A 313 5.86 -26.51 16.31
CA ILE A 313 5.42 -25.46 17.25
C ILE A 313 6.28 -24.21 17.07
N PHE A 314 7.60 -24.38 16.98
CA PHE A 314 8.54 -23.29 16.75
C PHE A 314 8.29 -22.58 15.41
N TRP A 315 8.15 -23.32 14.31
CA TRP A 315 7.83 -22.75 13.00
C TRP A 315 6.51 -21.97 13.01
N ARG A 316 5.47 -22.49 13.68
CA ARG A 316 4.19 -21.77 13.86
C ARG A 316 4.33 -20.51 14.70
N ALA A 317 5.15 -20.55 15.74
CA ALA A 317 5.46 -19.38 16.57
C ALA A 317 6.16 -18.29 15.77
N LEU A 318 7.18 -18.67 14.99
CA LEU A 318 7.93 -17.76 14.13
C LEU A 318 7.03 -17.13 13.07
N PHE A 319 6.24 -17.94 12.38
CA PHE A 319 5.27 -17.43 11.41
C PHE A 319 4.26 -16.48 12.05
N ARG A 320 3.76 -16.80 13.26
CA ARG A 320 2.84 -15.91 13.98
C ARG A 320 3.49 -14.59 14.39
N ALA A 321 4.77 -14.60 14.74
CA ALA A 321 5.54 -13.40 15.09
C ALA A 321 5.82 -12.48 13.89
N TYR A 322 6.04 -13.05 12.69
CA TYR A 322 6.51 -12.31 11.50
C TYR A 322 5.53 -12.28 10.32
N LYS A 323 4.36 -12.91 10.42
CA LYS A 323 3.37 -13.04 9.32
C LYS A 323 3.07 -11.71 8.61
N GLY A 324 2.94 -10.60 9.34
CA GLY A 324 2.62 -9.30 8.76
C GLY A 324 3.72 -8.82 7.80
N LYS A 325 4.99 -8.91 8.23
CA LYS A 325 6.15 -8.56 7.40
C LYS A 325 6.29 -9.51 6.21
N LEU A 326 6.09 -10.81 6.42
CA LEU A 326 6.18 -11.85 5.37
C LEU A 326 5.10 -11.69 4.30
N ILE A 327 3.83 -11.54 4.68
CA ILE A 327 2.70 -11.35 3.74
C ILE A 327 2.89 -10.06 2.95
N ALA A 328 3.30 -8.97 3.61
CA ALA A 328 3.54 -7.69 2.95
C ALA A 328 4.72 -7.78 1.96
N GLY A 329 5.76 -8.57 2.26
CA GLY A 329 6.83 -8.89 1.32
C GLY A 329 6.34 -9.73 0.15
N GLY A 330 5.57 -10.79 0.40
CA GLY A 330 4.98 -11.64 -0.64
C GLY A 330 4.12 -10.86 -1.64
N LEU A 331 3.26 -9.95 -1.14
CA LEU A 331 2.45 -9.08 -2.01
C LEU A 331 3.32 -8.20 -2.93
N MET A 332 4.41 -7.63 -2.41
CA MET A 332 5.35 -6.84 -3.24
C MET A 332 6.00 -7.68 -4.33
N LYS A 333 6.34 -8.94 -4.04
CA LYS A 333 6.90 -9.86 -5.03
C LYS A 333 5.87 -10.21 -6.12
N VAL A 334 4.63 -10.48 -5.75
CA VAL A 334 3.55 -10.72 -6.72
C VAL A 334 3.37 -9.51 -7.65
N ILE A 335 3.38 -8.28 -7.13
CA ILE A 335 3.30 -7.06 -7.94
C ILE A 335 4.48 -6.98 -8.91
N HIS A 336 5.70 -7.25 -8.45
CA HIS A 336 6.88 -7.29 -9.30
C HIS A 336 6.74 -8.34 -10.42
N ASP A 337 6.28 -9.56 -10.11
CA ASP A 337 6.13 -10.63 -11.08
C ASP A 337 5.10 -10.27 -12.16
N VAL A 338 3.99 -9.62 -11.78
CA VAL A 338 3.00 -9.09 -12.74
C VAL A 338 3.61 -8.01 -13.63
N LEU A 339 4.38 -7.07 -13.07
CA LEU A 339 5.08 -6.03 -13.84
C LEU A 339 6.15 -6.62 -14.78
N GLN A 340 6.75 -7.75 -14.42
CA GLN A 340 7.73 -8.40 -15.29
C GLN A 340 7.09 -8.91 -16.60
N PHE A 341 5.81 -9.32 -16.57
CA PHE A 341 5.09 -9.73 -17.77
C PHE A 341 4.61 -8.55 -18.64
N SER A 342 4.48 -7.34 -18.10
CA SER A 342 4.06 -6.19 -18.90
C SER A 342 5.17 -5.71 -19.85
N GLY A 343 6.46 -5.96 -19.54
CA GLY A 343 7.59 -5.60 -20.40
C GLY A 343 7.47 -6.13 -21.84
N PRO A 344 7.35 -7.46 -22.05
CA PRO A 344 7.14 -8.04 -23.39
C PRO A 344 5.86 -7.56 -24.08
N MET A 345 4.78 -7.33 -23.33
CA MET A 345 3.52 -6.83 -23.89
C MET A 345 3.67 -5.41 -24.43
N ILE A 346 4.37 -4.53 -23.71
CA ILE A 346 4.65 -3.16 -24.16
C ILE A 346 5.61 -3.19 -25.35
N LEU A 347 6.64 -4.04 -25.31
CA LEU A 347 7.59 -4.18 -26.42
C LEU A 347 6.89 -4.59 -27.73
N LYS A 348 5.89 -5.48 -27.66
CA LYS A 348 5.06 -5.84 -28.81
C LYS A 348 4.31 -4.63 -29.41
N GLN A 349 3.82 -3.73 -28.56
CA GLN A 349 3.14 -2.51 -29.02
C GLN A 349 4.12 -1.52 -29.65
N VAL A 350 5.33 -1.40 -29.09
CA VAL A 350 6.41 -0.59 -29.69
C VAL A 350 6.78 -1.11 -31.08
N LEU A 351 6.96 -2.42 -31.24
CA LEU A 351 7.28 -3.02 -32.54
C LEU A 351 6.14 -2.80 -33.56
N THR A 352 4.89 -2.89 -33.11
CA THR A 352 3.71 -2.62 -33.95
C THR A 352 3.69 -1.16 -34.41
N PHE A 353 3.99 -0.22 -33.49
CA PHE A 353 4.13 1.21 -33.80
C PHE A 353 5.23 1.47 -34.83
N LEU A 354 6.41 0.85 -34.68
CA LEU A 354 7.53 1.02 -35.60
C LEU A 354 7.25 0.49 -37.02
N THR A 355 6.27 -0.40 -37.17
CA THR A 355 5.88 -0.98 -38.46
C THR A 355 4.82 -0.13 -39.18
N ASP A 356 4.09 0.73 -38.46
CA ASP A 356 3.02 1.57 -39.02
C ASP A 356 3.53 2.98 -39.36
N PRO A 357 3.72 3.32 -40.66
CA PRO A 357 4.20 4.65 -41.07
C PRO A 357 3.19 5.77 -40.84
N THR A 358 1.93 5.46 -40.51
CA THR A 358 0.86 6.45 -40.31
C THR A 358 0.63 6.80 -38.84
N ALA A 359 1.35 6.17 -37.92
CA ALA A 359 1.16 6.36 -36.49
C ALA A 359 1.72 7.71 -35.99
N PRO A 360 1.01 8.41 -35.09
CA PRO A 360 1.46 9.71 -34.58
C PRO A 360 2.61 9.56 -33.58
N GLY A 361 3.54 10.52 -33.57
CA GLY A 361 4.76 10.45 -32.77
C GLY A 361 4.55 10.41 -31.23
N TRP A 362 3.46 10.99 -30.73
CA TRP A 362 3.14 10.95 -29.30
C TRP A 362 2.89 9.53 -28.79
N LEU A 363 2.38 8.63 -29.65
CA LEU A 363 2.10 7.24 -29.30
C LEU A 363 3.40 6.46 -29.03
N GLY A 364 4.43 6.69 -29.85
CA GLY A 364 5.76 6.15 -29.62
C GLY A 364 6.39 6.65 -28.32
N LEU A 365 6.28 7.96 -28.04
CA LEU A 365 6.75 8.56 -26.79
C LEU A 365 6.02 7.96 -25.57
N PHE A 366 4.72 7.75 -25.68
CA PHE A 366 3.91 7.11 -24.64
C PHE A 366 4.39 5.69 -24.32
N TYR A 367 4.61 4.85 -25.33
CA TYR A 367 5.11 3.50 -25.11
C TYR A 367 6.53 3.46 -24.52
N ALA A 368 7.41 4.36 -24.97
CA ALA A 368 8.77 4.48 -24.41
C ALA A 368 8.74 4.90 -22.94
N ALA A 369 7.93 5.91 -22.60
CA ALA A 369 7.74 6.37 -21.22
C ALA A 369 7.14 5.27 -20.34
N LEU A 370 6.14 4.54 -20.86
CA LEU A 370 5.50 3.43 -20.16
C LEU A 370 6.47 2.28 -19.88
N LEU A 371 7.35 1.95 -20.84
CA LEU A 371 8.39 0.95 -20.67
C LEU A 371 9.38 1.37 -19.58
N GLY A 372 9.88 2.61 -19.63
CA GLY A 372 10.76 3.16 -18.61
C GLY A 372 10.14 3.16 -17.21
N ALA A 373 8.88 3.62 -17.09
CA ALA A 373 8.13 3.62 -15.84
C ALA A 373 7.94 2.20 -15.28
N THR A 374 7.65 1.22 -16.16
CA THR A 374 7.50 -0.19 -15.78
C THR A 374 8.80 -0.75 -15.19
N VAL A 375 9.94 -0.51 -15.84
CA VAL A 375 11.25 -0.98 -15.36
C VAL A 375 11.64 -0.34 -14.03
N VAL A 376 11.38 0.97 -13.86
CA VAL A 376 11.62 1.68 -12.59
C VAL A 376 10.74 1.09 -11.48
N CYS A 377 9.44 0.91 -11.73
CA CYS A 377 8.52 0.30 -10.75
C CYS A 377 8.95 -1.12 -10.40
N GLN A 378 9.27 -1.95 -11.39
CA GLN A 378 9.74 -3.32 -11.21
C GLN A 378 10.96 -3.36 -10.28
N THR A 379 11.94 -2.48 -10.52
CA THR A 379 13.16 -2.38 -9.72
C THR A 379 12.85 -1.95 -8.28
N LEU A 380 12.01 -0.93 -8.09
CA LEU A 380 11.62 -0.44 -6.76
C LEU A 380 10.91 -1.54 -5.94
N PHE A 381 9.95 -2.26 -6.52
CA PHE A 381 9.25 -3.34 -5.83
C PHE A 381 10.18 -4.50 -5.49
N LEU A 382 11.11 -4.86 -6.38
CA LEU A 382 12.07 -5.93 -6.13
C LEU A 382 13.01 -5.59 -4.98
N GLN A 383 13.57 -4.38 -4.98
CA GLN A 383 14.48 -3.94 -3.92
C GLN A 383 13.76 -3.77 -2.59
N ALA A 384 12.51 -3.27 -2.59
CA ALA A 384 11.69 -3.20 -1.39
C ALA A 384 11.35 -4.60 -0.83
N TYR A 385 11.12 -5.57 -1.72
CA TYR A 385 10.95 -6.98 -1.33
C TYR A 385 12.21 -7.52 -0.64
N PHE A 386 13.38 -7.41 -1.29
CA PHE A 386 14.62 -7.95 -0.75
C PHE A 386 14.98 -7.35 0.61
N HIS A 387 14.92 -6.02 0.75
CA HIS A 387 15.18 -5.36 2.04
C HIS A 387 14.26 -5.86 3.15
N ARG A 388 12.96 -6.02 2.86
CA ARG A 388 12.03 -6.58 3.85
C ARG A 388 12.34 -8.02 4.22
N GLN A 389 12.76 -8.86 3.27
CA GLN A 389 13.15 -10.24 3.59
C GLN A 389 14.46 -10.28 4.38
N TYR A 390 15.45 -9.45 4.04
CA TYR A 390 16.71 -9.35 4.79
C TYR A 390 16.55 -8.79 6.19
N VAL A 391 15.55 -7.97 6.46
CA VAL A 391 15.23 -7.50 7.81
C VAL A 391 14.49 -8.56 8.63
N VAL A 392 13.79 -9.50 7.97
CA VAL A 392 13.06 -10.58 8.64
C VAL A 392 13.94 -11.79 8.90
N GLY A 393 14.80 -12.15 7.94
CA GLY A 393 15.82 -13.20 8.09
C GLY A 393 16.93 -12.75 9.02
#